data_AF-A0A4R0XLA1-F1
#
_entry.id   AF-A0A4R0XLA1-F1
#
_cell.length_a   1.000
_cell.length_b   1.000
_cell.length_c   1.000
_cell.angle_alpha   90.00
_cell.angle_beta   90.00
_cell.angle_gamma   90.00
#
_symmetry.space_group_name_H-M   'P 1'
#
loop_
_entity.id
_entity.type
_entity.pdbx_description
1 polymer ?
#
loop_
_entity_poly.entity_id
_entity_poly.type
_entity_poly.pdbx_seq_one_letter_code
_entity_poly.pdbx_strand_id
1 'polypeptide(L)'
;MKNIQAEWVQENAKEIELIDVRTPEEFSIAHANGAINIPKENLLAKPEKYLDKMKEYYIMCGSGGRSQFVITSLFSKGYNLTNVSGGIKAMNPEKLIIPKAQEIDDSERKILSKLRDTKVNIVIFYSDTCGTCQMQKPVLKTLEQKYEDVSLTELNIIEESKIAKQEQVIVAPTTIIFIEGKEKFRFQGFMPEADILKRFK
;
A
#
# COMPACT_ATOMS: atom_id res chain seq x y z
N MET A 1 19.66 11.45 -12.32
CA MET A 1 18.58 11.72 -11.34
C MET A 1 18.95 11.01 -10.05
N LYS A 2 18.86 11.69 -8.90
CA LYS A 2 19.25 11.09 -7.62
C LYS A 2 18.21 10.06 -7.18
N ASN A 3 18.67 8.90 -6.73
CA ASN A 3 17.85 7.82 -6.20
C ASN A 3 18.47 7.35 -4.89
N ILE A 4 17.62 6.95 -3.95
CA ILE A 4 18.02 6.32 -2.70
C ILE A 4 17.12 5.11 -2.41
N GLN A 5 17.63 4.15 -1.65
CA GLN A 5 16.88 2.94 -1.30
C GLN A 5 15.88 3.21 -0.17
N ALA A 6 14.71 2.59 -0.24
CA ALA A 6 13.64 2.76 0.75
C ALA A 6 14.06 2.32 2.15
N GLU A 7 14.91 1.30 2.25
CA GLU A 7 15.41 0.75 3.51
C GLU A 7 16.28 1.78 4.23
N TRP A 8 17.17 2.47 3.52
CA TRP A 8 17.97 3.55 4.11
C TRP A 8 17.06 4.70 4.57
N VAL A 9 16.07 5.07 3.75
CA VAL A 9 15.10 6.11 4.11
C VAL A 9 14.31 5.72 5.36
N GLN A 10 13.88 4.48 5.49
CA GLN A 10 13.10 4.02 6.64
C GLN A 10 13.85 4.19 7.97
N GLU A 11 15.16 3.97 8.00
CA GLU A 11 15.98 4.17 9.21
C GLU A 11 16.30 5.65 9.49
N ASN A 12 16.27 6.52 8.47
CA ASN A 12 16.72 7.91 8.56
C ASN A 12 15.58 8.95 8.38
N ALA A 13 14.34 8.50 8.26
CA ALA A 13 13.21 9.34 7.82
C ALA A 13 12.93 10.57 8.72
N LYS A 14 13.32 10.52 10.01
CA LYS A 14 13.20 11.66 10.93
C LYS A 14 14.26 12.74 10.75
N GLU A 15 15.39 12.39 10.15
CA GLU A 15 16.56 13.27 10.01
C GLU A 15 16.66 13.90 8.61
N ILE A 16 15.66 13.64 7.76
CA ILE A 16 15.62 14.09 6.36
C ILE A 16 14.27 14.74 6.05
N GLU A 17 14.24 15.57 5.01
CA GLU A 17 13.01 16.17 4.50
C GLU A 17 12.26 15.16 3.61
N LEU A 18 11.59 14.18 4.23
CA LEU A 18 10.83 13.13 3.55
C LEU A 18 9.40 13.57 3.24
N ILE A 19 9.08 13.66 1.94
CA ILE A 19 7.73 13.99 1.45
C ILE A 19 7.10 12.75 0.82
N ASP A 20 5.95 12.34 1.34
CA ASP A 20 5.12 11.29 0.76
C ASP A 20 4.05 11.91 -0.14
N VAL A 21 4.13 11.65 -1.45
CA VAL A 21 3.22 12.19 -2.47
C VAL A 21 2.01 11.31 -2.77
N ARG A 22 1.78 10.27 -1.95
CA ARG A 22 0.54 9.46 -1.97
C ARG A 22 -0.67 10.28 -1.52
N THR A 23 -1.87 9.74 -1.73
CA THR A 23 -3.08 10.39 -1.24
C THR A 23 -3.13 10.38 0.30
N PRO A 24 -3.91 11.27 0.94
CA PRO A 24 -4.09 11.25 2.39
C PRO A 24 -4.62 9.93 2.92
N GLU A 25 -5.48 9.25 2.15
CA GLU A 25 -6.03 7.95 2.49
C GLU A 25 -4.91 6.90 2.55
N GLU A 26 -4.10 6.79 1.49
CA GLU A 26 -2.91 5.91 1.44
C GLU A 26 -1.93 6.18 2.59
N PHE A 27 -1.71 7.45 2.93
CA PHE A 27 -0.82 7.86 4.01
C PHE A 27 -1.39 7.50 5.40
N SER A 28 -2.71 7.59 5.56
CA SER A 28 -3.40 7.29 6.82
C SER A 28 -3.40 5.79 7.17
N ILE A 29 -3.24 4.91 6.17
CA ILE A 29 -3.10 3.46 6.36
C ILE A 29 -1.75 3.15 7.01
N ALA A 30 -0.67 3.59 6.38
CA ALA A 30 0.68 3.43 6.88
C ALA A 30 1.62 4.45 6.21
N HIS A 31 2.60 4.95 6.96
CA HIS A 31 3.63 5.84 6.41
C HIS A 31 4.97 5.68 7.13
N ALA A 32 6.04 6.13 6.49
CA ALA A 32 7.36 6.19 7.10
C ALA A 32 7.38 7.22 8.23
N ASN A 33 8.09 6.90 9.31
CA ASN A 33 8.14 7.75 10.50
C ASN A 33 8.81 9.10 10.20
N GLY A 34 8.14 10.22 10.45
CA GLY A 34 8.64 11.56 10.12
C GLY A 34 8.32 12.03 8.70
N ALA A 35 7.70 11.20 7.86
CA ALA A 35 7.22 11.64 6.54
C ALA A 35 6.12 12.70 6.66
N ILE A 36 6.15 13.69 5.77
CA ILE A 36 5.07 14.69 5.61
C ILE A 36 4.27 14.33 4.36
N ASN A 37 2.94 14.22 4.49
CA ASN A 37 2.09 13.96 3.34
C ASN A 37 1.79 15.24 2.55
N ILE A 38 2.24 15.28 1.30
CA ILE A 38 1.92 16.35 0.35
C ILE A 38 1.51 15.67 -0.96
N PRO A 39 0.21 15.47 -1.22
CA PRO A 39 -0.25 14.78 -2.42
C PRO A 39 0.35 15.37 -3.70
N LYS A 40 0.66 14.49 -4.66
CA LYS A 40 1.29 14.84 -5.95
C LYS A 40 0.67 16.08 -6.60
N GLU A 41 -0.66 16.15 -6.65
CA GLU A 41 -1.43 17.23 -7.24
C GLU A 41 -1.14 18.56 -6.54
N ASN A 42 -1.09 18.56 -5.20
CA ASN A 42 -0.81 19.74 -4.40
C ASN A 42 0.64 20.20 -4.59
N LEU A 43 1.60 19.26 -4.59
CA LEU A 43 3.02 19.56 -4.73
C LEU A 43 3.33 20.13 -6.13
N LEU A 44 2.75 19.57 -7.18
CA LEU A 44 2.97 20.05 -8.55
C LEU A 44 2.28 21.38 -8.83
N ALA A 45 1.12 21.63 -8.22
CA ALA A 45 0.38 22.88 -8.42
C ALA A 45 1.07 24.09 -7.77
N LYS A 46 1.69 23.91 -6.59
CA LYS A 46 2.32 25.00 -5.81
C LYS A 46 3.61 24.54 -5.12
N PRO A 47 4.67 24.16 -5.88
CA PRO A 47 5.89 23.61 -5.31
C PRO A 47 6.59 24.59 -4.35
N GLU A 48 6.56 25.89 -4.63
CA GLU A 48 7.14 26.95 -3.80
C GLU A 48 6.53 27.08 -2.41
N LYS A 49 5.31 26.57 -2.20
CA LYS A 49 4.68 26.51 -0.88
C LYS A 49 5.34 25.48 0.03
N TYR A 50 5.94 24.44 -0.55
CA TYR A 50 6.39 23.25 0.17
C TYR A 50 7.91 23.03 0.09
N LEU A 51 8.55 23.55 -0.97
CA LEU A 51 9.94 23.27 -1.30
C LEU A 51 10.77 24.54 -1.31
N ASP A 52 11.92 24.49 -0.64
CA ASP A 52 13.00 25.45 -0.78
C ASP A 52 14.06 24.91 -1.75
N LYS A 53 14.51 25.73 -2.72
CA LYS A 53 15.54 25.33 -3.70
C LYS A 53 16.92 25.07 -3.08
N MET A 54 17.17 25.60 -1.89
CA MET A 54 18.43 25.39 -1.15
C MET A 54 18.44 24.08 -0.36
N LYS A 55 17.29 23.42 -0.20
CA LYS A 55 17.15 22.18 0.56
C LYS A 55 17.05 20.95 -0.36
N GLU A 56 17.45 19.80 0.16
CA GLU A 56 17.22 18.51 -0.47
C GLU A 56 15.98 17.85 0.11
N TYR A 57 15.10 17.36 -0.75
CA TYR A 57 13.90 16.63 -0.35
C TYR A 57 13.89 15.22 -0.94
N TYR A 58 13.42 14.26 -0.14
CA TYR A 58 13.28 12.87 -0.53
C TYR A 58 11.82 12.62 -0.86
N ILE A 59 11.52 12.31 -2.12
CA ILE A 59 10.15 12.15 -2.60
C ILE A 59 9.81 10.67 -2.67
N MET A 60 8.81 10.27 -1.88
CA MET A 60 8.35 8.90 -1.78
C MET A 60 6.92 8.76 -2.32
N CYS A 61 6.62 7.59 -2.88
CA CYS A 61 5.25 7.18 -3.14
C CYS A 61 5.05 5.68 -2.85
N GLY A 62 4.03 5.05 -3.44
CA GLY A 62 3.79 3.60 -3.28
C GLY A 62 4.95 2.72 -3.73
N SER A 63 5.40 2.87 -4.99
CA SER A 63 6.39 2.01 -5.64
C SER A 63 7.57 2.74 -6.28
N GLY A 64 7.63 4.07 -6.16
CA GLY A 64 8.61 4.94 -6.82
C GLY A 64 8.14 5.59 -8.14
N GLY A 65 7.05 5.12 -8.77
CA GLY A 65 6.60 5.67 -10.07
C GLY A 65 6.05 7.11 -10.01
N ARG A 66 5.18 7.40 -9.05
CA ARG A 66 4.58 8.75 -8.88
C ARG A 66 5.62 9.78 -8.43
N SER A 67 6.56 9.38 -7.58
CA SER A 67 7.64 10.25 -7.09
C SER A 67 8.63 10.59 -8.21
N GLN A 68 8.99 9.61 -9.04
CA GLN A 68 9.80 9.81 -10.24
C GLN A 68 9.17 10.84 -11.20
N PHE A 69 7.85 10.77 -11.40
CA PHE A 69 7.12 11.76 -12.19
C PHE A 69 7.23 13.16 -11.60
N VAL A 70 6.99 13.33 -10.29
CA VAL A 70 7.13 14.62 -9.60
C VAL A 70 8.53 15.21 -9.79
N ILE A 71 9.57 14.40 -9.57
CA ILE A 71 10.96 14.84 -9.68
C ILE A 71 11.24 15.31 -11.10
N THR A 72 10.82 14.56 -12.10
CA THR A 72 10.99 14.92 -13.52
C THR A 72 10.29 16.25 -13.83
N SER A 73 9.07 16.46 -13.33
CA SER A 73 8.30 17.69 -13.55
C SER A 73 8.89 18.92 -12.85
N LEU A 74 9.62 18.74 -11.75
CA LEU A 74 10.16 19.84 -10.94
C LEU A 74 11.67 20.05 -11.15
N PHE A 75 12.36 19.12 -11.82
CA PHE A 75 13.80 19.19 -12.08
C PHE A 75 14.20 20.46 -12.82
N SER A 76 13.49 20.80 -13.92
CA SER A 76 13.76 22.01 -14.70
C SER A 76 13.47 23.31 -13.95
N LYS A 77 12.74 23.25 -12.82
CA LYS A 77 12.44 24.40 -11.97
C LYS A 77 13.53 24.65 -10.91
N GLY A 78 14.56 23.79 -10.85
CA GLY A 78 15.73 23.95 -9.99
C GLY A 78 15.58 23.42 -8.56
N TYR A 79 14.65 22.48 -8.32
CA TYR A 79 14.51 21.83 -7.00
C TYR A 79 15.46 20.63 -6.87
N ASN A 80 16.13 20.50 -5.72
CA ASN A 80 17.00 19.36 -5.41
C ASN A 80 16.18 18.22 -4.80
N LEU A 81 15.75 17.28 -5.63
CA LEU A 81 14.86 16.19 -5.24
C LEU A 81 15.51 14.82 -5.49
N THR A 82 15.38 13.93 -4.52
CA THR A 82 15.88 12.55 -4.55
C THR A 82 14.71 11.57 -4.50
N ASN A 83 14.67 10.63 -5.44
CA ASN A 83 13.61 9.62 -5.51
C ASN A 83 13.86 8.50 -4.49
N VAL A 84 12.84 8.14 -3.72
CA VAL A 84 12.87 6.94 -2.88
C VAL A 84 12.48 5.73 -3.71
N SER A 85 13.49 4.94 -4.10
CA SER A 85 13.33 3.75 -4.94
C SER A 85 12.58 2.66 -4.20
N GLY A 86 11.62 2.02 -4.88
CA GLY A 86 10.75 1.00 -4.27
C GLY A 86 9.60 1.59 -3.44
N GLY A 87 9.69 2.85 -3.00
CA GLY A 87 8.68 3.52 -2.21
C GLY A 87 8.36 2.79 -0.90
N ILE A 88 7.17 3.02 -0.35
CA ILE A 88 6.74 2.34 0.89
C ILE A 88 6.59 0.82 0.73
N LYS A 89 6.37 0.31 -0.49
CA LYS A 89 6.24 -1.13 -0.75
C LYS A 89 7.53 -1.91 -0.50
N ALA A 90 8.68 -1.25 -0.54
CA ALA A 90 9.98 -1.86 -0.24
C ALA A 90 10.37 -1.75 1.25
N MET A 91 9.61 -1.02 2.06
CA MET A 91 9.89 -0.84 3.48
C MET A 91 9.41 -2.04 4.32
N ASN A 92 10.04 -2.26 5.47
CA ASN A 92 9.56 -3.24 6.44
C ASN A 92 8.24 -2.74 7.07
N PRO A 93 7.11 -3.46 6.92
CA PRO A 93 5.81 -3.02 7.45
C PRO A 93 5.80 -2.84 8.97
N GLU A 94 6.60 -3.61 9.72
CA GLU A 94 6.63 -3.54 11.19
C GLU A 94 7.23 -2.22 11.72
N LYS A 95 8.00 -1.53 10.89
CA LYS A 95 8.64 -0.24 11.22
C LYS A 95 7.85 0.97 10.73
N LEU A 96 6.69 0.77 10.09
CA LEU A 96 5.84 1.86 9.63
C LEU A 96 4.93 2.37 10.74
N ILE A 97 4.58 3.65 10.65
CA ILE A 97 3.57 4.26 11.51
C ILE A 97 2.20 3.91 10.96
N ILE A 98 1.37 3.30 11.81
CA ILE A 98 -0.03 2.96 11.53
C ILE A 98 -0.90 3.72 12.55
N PRO A 99 -1.42 4.92 12.19
CA PRO A 99 -2.06 5.84 13.13
C PRO A 99 -3.30 5.32 13.88
N LYS A 100 -3.96 4.28 13.36
CA LYS A 100 -5.27 3.81 13.85
C LYS A 100 -5.32 2.38 14.41
N ALA A 101 -4.20 1.68 14.54
CA ALA A 101 -4.24 0.31 15.02
C ALA A 101 -4.28 0.24 16.55
N GLN A 102 -5.49 0.23 17.11
CA GLN A 102 -5.77 -0.32 18.45
C GLN A 102 -5.65 -1.85 18.44
N GLU A 103 -5.61 -2.47 19.62
CA GLU A 103 -5.70 -3.92 19.73
C GLU A 103 -6.98 -4.46 19.09
N ILE A 104 -6.88 -5.67 18.55
CA ILE A 104 -7.97 -6.39 17.90
C ILE A 104 -9.03 -6.74 18.95
N ASP A 105 -10.28 -6.33 18.71
CA ASP A 105 -11.42 -6.70 19.55
C ASP A 105 -12.07 -8.01 19.10
N ASP A 106 -13.05 -8.48 19.86
CA ASP A 106 -13.67 -9.80 19.63
C ASP A 106 -14.41 -9.88 18.29
N SER A 107 -14.92 -8.76 17.76
CA SER A 107 -15.58 -8.74 16.46
C SER A 107 -14.58 -8.99 15.33
N GLU A 108 -13.40 -8.39 15.42
CA GLU A 108 -12.35 -8.56 14.42
C GLU A 108 -11.65 -9.91 14.54
N ARG A 109 -11.50 -10.45 15.77
CA ARG A 109 -11.06 -11.84 15.98
C ARG A 109 -11.99 -12.83 15.30
N LYS A 110 -13.31 -12.59 15.36
CA LYS A 110 -14.29 -13.41 14.67
C LYS A 110 -14.10 -13.34 13.15
N ILE A 111 -13.85 -12.16 12.58
CA ILE A 111 -13.55 -12.03 11.15
C ILE A 111 -12.26 -12.80 10.80
N LEU A 112 -11.18 -12.61 11.57
CA LEU A 112 -9.90 -13.30 11.37
C LEU A 112 -10.03 -14.82 11.43
N SER A 113 -10.88 -15.35 12.31
CA SER A 113 -11.16 -16.79 12.37
C SER A 113 -11.87 -17.27 11.11
N LYS A 114 -12.87 -16.53 10.61
CA LYS A 114 -13.60 -16.84 9.38
C LYS A 114 -12.70 -16.80 8.15
N LEU A 115 -11.66 -15.97 8.13
CA LEU A 115 -10.72 -15.94 7.01
C LEU A 115 -10.09 -17.31 6.72
N ARG A 116 -10.02 -18.16 7.74
CA ARG A 116 -9.32 -19.44 7.76
C ARG A 116 -10.26 -20.66 7.85
N ASP A 117 -11.56 -20.44 7.96
CA ASP A 117 -12.58 -21.48 8.21
C ASP A 117 -13.13 -22.11 6.91
N THR A 118 -12.73 -21.61 5.74
CA THR A 118 -13.14 -22.15 4.44
C THR A 118 -12.00 -22.92 3.78
N LYS A 119 -12.36 -23.80 2.84
CA LYS A 119 -11.39 -24.61 2.10
C LYS A 119 -10.44 -23.75 1.28
N VAL A 120 -10.99 -22.77 0.55
CA VAL A 120 -10.22 -21.70 -0.10
C VAL A 120 -10.90 -20.36 0.17
N ASN A 121 -10.19 -19.43 0.82
CA ASN A 121 -10.64 -18.05 0.96
C ASN A 121 -9.70 -17.11 0.21
N ILE A 122 -10.27 -16.32 -0.68
CA ILE A 122 -9.59 -15.19 -1.32
C ILE A 122 -9.97 -13.93 -0.55
N VAL A 123 -9.02 -13.28 0.10
CA VAL A 123 -9.24 -12.05 0.86
C VAL A 123 -8.63 -10.88 0.10
N ILE A 124 -9.46 -9.95 -0.35
CA ILE A 124 -8.99 -8.70 -0.96
C ILE A 124 -9.12 -7.54 0.02
N PHE A 125 -7.97 -6.96 0.34
CA PHE A 125 -7.83 -5.74 1.10
C PHE A 125 -7.84 -4.55 0.13
N TYR A 126 -8.88 -3.73 0.18
CA TYR A 126 -9.14 -2.63 -0.76
C TYR A 126 -9.27 -1.27 -0.05
N SER A 127 -9.35 -0.20 -0.84
CA SER A 127 -9.75 1.14 -0.39
C SER A 127 -10.70 1.74 -1.43
N ASP A 128 -11.61 2.63 -1.03
CA ASP A 128 -12.64 3.20 -1.92
C ASP A 128 -12.05 4.07 -3.04
N THR A 129 -10.87 4.65 -2.82
CA THR A 129 -10.17 5.50 -3.79
C THR A 129 -9.20 4.73 -4.69
N CYS A 130 -9.21 3.40 -4.63
CA CYS A 130 -8.26 2.54 -5.34
C CYS A 130 -8.84 2.06 -6.69
N GLY A 131 -8.44 2.72 -7.79
CA GLY A 131 -8.86 2.31 -9.15
C GLY A 131 -8.43 0.88 -9.53
N THR A 132 -7.25 0.44 -9.10
CA THR A 132 -6.80 -0.95 -9.33
C THR A 132 -7.66 -1.98 -8.60
N CYS A 133 -8.23 -1.62 -7.45
CA CYS A 133 -9.13 -2.48 -6.70
C CYS A 133 -10.43 -2.73 -7.49
N GLN A 134 -10.95 -1.70 -8.17
CA GLN A 134 -12.13 -1.84 -9.05
C GLN A 134 -11.89 -2.81 -10.21
N MET A 135 -10.66 -2.90 -10.71
CA MET A 135 -10.30 -3.87 -11.75
C MET A 135 -10.09 -5.29 -11.20
N GLN A 136 -9.52 -5.42 -10.01
CA GLN A 136 -9.22 -6.74 -9.43
C GLN A 136 -10.48 -7.44 -8.88
N LYS A 137 -11.40 -6.70 -8.25
CA LYS A 137 -12.61 -7.28 -7.63
C LYS A 137 -13.43 -8.16 -8.58
N PRO A 138 -13.74 -7.75 -9.84
CA PRO A 138 -14.46 -8.61 -10.78
C PRO A 138 -13.75 -9.94 -11.08
N VAL A 139 -12.42 -9.93 -11.22
CA VAL A 139 -11.62 -11.14 -11.47
C VAL A 139 -11.78 -12.13 -10.32
N LEU A 140 -11.73 -11.64 -9.07
CA LEU A 140 -11.88 -12.50 -7.89
C LEU A 140 -13.32 -13.00 -7.72
N LYS A 141 -14.33 -12.18 -8.05
CA LYS A 141 -15.74 -12.61 -8.05
C LYS A 141 -16.00 -13.71 -9.07
N THR A 142 -15.35 -13.66 -10.23
CA THR A 142 -15.42 -14.75 -11.21
C THR A 142 -14.87 -16.07 -10.65
N LEU A 143 -13.81 -16.04 -9.83
CA LEU A 143 -13.28 -17.25 -9.18
C LEU A 143 -14.27 -17.81 -8.15
N GLU A 144 -14.83 -16.97 -7.28
CA GLU A 144 -15.88 -17.38 -6.33
C GLU A 144 -17.10 -18.00 -7.02
N GLN A 145 -17.52 -17.47 -8.17
CA GLN A 145 -18.65 -18.02 -8.93
C GLN A 145 -18.33 -19.34 -9.66
N LYS A 146 -17.08 -19.55 -10.07
CA LYS A 146 -16.66 -20.73 -10.85
C LYS A 146 -16.36 -21.95 -10.00
N TYR A 147 -15.97 -21.76 -8.73
CA TYR A 147 -15.46 -22.82 -7.88
C TYR A 147 -16.22 -22.87 -6.56
N GLU A 148 -16.96 -23.97 -6.31
CA GLU A 148 -17.81 -24.13 -5.12
C GLU A 148 -17.04 -24.00 -3.79
N ASP A 149 -15.77 -24.38 -3.78
CA ASP A 149 -14.90 -24.35 -2.60
C ASP A 149 -14.24 -22.99 -2.33
N VAL A 150 -14.45 -21.99 -3.21
CA VAL A 150 -13.82 -20.67 -3.13
C VAL A 150 -14.80 -19.64 -2.58
N SER A 151 -14.41 -18.98 -1.49
CA SER A 151 -15.09 -17.79 -0.96
C SER A 151 -14.28 -16.52 -1.22
N LEU A 152 -14.94 -15.39 -1.46
CA LEU A 152 -14.32 -14.07 -1.51
C LEU A 152 -14.69 -13.25 -0.27
N THR A 153 -13.67 -12.77 0.44
CA THR A 153 -13.83 -11.78 1.51
C THR A 153 -13.26 -10.44 1.05
N GLU A 154 -14.06 -9.38 1.09
CA GLU A 154 -13.62 -8.02 0.81
C GLU A 154 -13.47 -7.24 2.12
N LEU A 155 -12.28 -6.69 2.40
CA LEU A 155 -12.00 -5.89 3.60
C LEU A 155 -11.44 -4.53 3.19
N ASN A 156 -11.98 -3.44 3.74
CA ASN A 156 -11.46 -2.10 3.55
C ASN A 156 -10.29 -1.85 4.52
N ILE A 157 -9.12 -1.52 4.01
CA ILE A 157 -7.91 -1.35 4.85
C ILE A 157 -7.98 -0.17 5.81
N ILE A 158 -8.93 0.75 5.60
CA ILE A 158 -9.16 1.90 6.48
C ILE A 158 -10.16 1.52 7.58
N GLU A 159 -11.25 0.87 7.22
CA GLU A 159 -12.31 0.47 8.16
C GLU A 159 -11.82 -0.70 9.03
N GLU A 160 -11.31 -1.77 8.40
CA GLU A 160 -10.73 -2.93 9.06
C GLU A 160 -9.21 -2.80 9.28
N SER A 161 -8.74 -1.58 9.62
CA SER A 161 -7.31 -1.27 9.79
C SER A 161 -6.56 -2.18 10.79
N LYS A 162 -7.25 -2.67 11.83
CA LYS A 162 -6.67 -3.63 12.80
C LYS A 162 -6.39 -4.99 12.18
N ILE A 163 -7.34 -5.50 11.38
CA ILE A 163 -7.19 -6.77 10.64
C ILE A 163 -6.10 -6.61 9.58
N ALA A 164 -6.11 -5.50 8.84
CA ALA A 164 -5.09 -5.19 7.86
C ALA A 164 -3.69 -5.18 8.49
N LYS A 165 -3.50 -4.54 9.65
CA LYS A 165 -2.23 -4.59 10.38
C LYS A 165 -1.84 -6.00 10.80
N GLN A 166 -2.77 -6.78 11.36
CA GLN A 166 -2.51 -8.16 11.80
C GLN A 166 -2.04 -9.05 10.64
N GLU A 167 -2.63 -8.86 9.46
CA GLU A 167 -2.25 -9.57 8.23
C GLU A 167 -1.09 -8.88 7.48
N GLN A 168 -0.47 -7.86 8.08
CA GLN A 168 0.65 -7.07 7.53
C GLN A 168 0.34 -6.42 6.17
N VAL A 169 -0.90 -5.97 6.01
CA VAL A 169 -1.40 -5.28 4.83
C VAL A 169 -1.36 -3.77 5.05
N ILE A 170 -0.49 -3.11 4.30
CA ILE A 170 -0.24 -1.66 4.37
C ILE A 170 -0.54 -0.93 3.07
N VAL A 171 -1.00 -1.65 2.03
CA VAL A 171 -1.24 -1.09 0.70
C VAL A 171 -2.43 -1.79 0.02
N ALA A 172 -3.26 -1.01 -0.67
CA ALA A 172 -4.34 -1.51 -1.52
C ALA A 172 -3.94 -1.53 -3.02
N PRO A 173 -4.47 -2.48 -3.81
CA PRO A 173 -5.06 -3.73 -3.35
C PRO A 173 -3.95 -4.68 -2.89
N THR A 174 -4.20 -5.39 -1.80
CA THR A 174 -3.46 -6.61 -1.44
C THR A 174 -4.44 -7.76 -1.40
N THR A 175 -4.13 -8.86 -2.09
CA THR A 175 -4.93 -10.07 -2.04
C THR A 175 -4.14 -11.17 -1.36
N ILE A 176 -4.74 -11.82 -0.36
CA ILE A 176 -4.20 -12.96 0.36
C ILE A 176 -5.11 -14.16 0.09
N ILE A 177 -4.52 -15.31 -0.25
CA ILE A 177 -5.24 -16.56 -0.49
C ILE A 177 -4.90 -17.52 0.64
N PHE A 178 -5.94 -17.91 1.38
CA PHE A 178 -5.88 -18.95 2.39
C PHE A 178 -6.41 -20.26 1.80
N ILE A 179 -5.70 -21.36 2.05
CA ILE A 179 -6.16 -22.72 1.73
C ILE A 179 -6.03 -23.55 3.00
N GLU A 180 -7.14 -24.15 3.44
CA GLU A 180 -7.22 -24.92 4.69
C GLU A 180 -6.66 -24.13 5.89
N GLY A 181 -7.06 -22.87 5.99
CA GLY A 181 -6.64 -21.94 7.05
C GLY A 181 -5.20 -21.45 6.99
N LYS A 182 -4.39 -21.88 6.03
CA LYS A 182 -3.00 -21.44 5.86
C LYS A 182 -2.89 -20.45 4.71
N GLU A 183 -2.18 -19.35 4.95
CA GLU A 183 -1.78 -18.45 3.86
C GLU A 183 -0.89 -19.22 2.88
N LYS A 184 -1.33 -19.34 1.63
CA LYS A 184 -0.55 -19.98 0.56
C LYS A 184 0.15 -18.97 -0.32
N PHE A 185 -0.50 -17.85 -0.57
CA PHE A 185 -0.01 -16.86 -1.49
C PHE A 185 -0.63 -15.49 -1.21
N ARG A 186 0.16 -14.43 -1.39
CA ARG A 186 -0.32 -13.05 -1.42
C ARG A 186 0.29 -12.29 -2.58
N PHE A 187 -0.43 -11.30 -3.09
CA PHE A 187 0.07 -10.38 -4.11
C PHE A 187 -0.49 -8.98 -3.94
N GLN A 188 0.20 -8.00 -4.51
CA GLN A 188 -0.22 -6.60 -4.51
C GLN A 188 -0.53 -6.15 -5.94
N GLY A 189 -1.57 -5.32 -6.10
CA GLY A 189 -1.97 -4.82 -7.41
C GLY A 189 -2.87 -5.79 -8.18
N PHE A 190 -2.88 -5.65 -9.50
CA PHE A 190 -3.70 -6.47 -10.38
C PHE A 190 -3.00 -7.79 -10.74
N MET A 191 -3.76 -8.89 -10.74
CA MET A 191 -3.33 -10.18 -11.24
C MET A 191 -4.46 -10.83 -12.06
N PRO A 192 -4.21 -11.22 -13.33
CA PRO A 192 -5.20 -11.92 -14.15
C PRO A 192 -5.61 -13.27 -13.56
N GLU A 193 -6.84 -13.72 -13.88
CA GLU A 193 -7.39 -15.01 -13.43
C GLU A 193 -6.42 -16.18 -13.69
N ALA A 194 -5.87 -16.26 -14.91
CA ALA A 194 -4.98 -17.34 -15.32
C ALA A 194 -3.70 -17.43 -14.46
N ASP A 195 -3.19 -16.29 -13.99
CA ASP A 195 -1.98 -16.26 -13.15
C ASP A 195 -2.29 -16.58 -11.70
N ILE A 196 -3.48 -16.22 -11.21
CA ILE A 196 -3.98 -16.65 -9.91
C ILE A 196 -4.14 -18.18 -9.89
N LEU A 197 -4.76 -18.76 -10.93
CA LEU A 197 -4.97 -20.20 -11.03
C LEU A 197 -3.68 -21.02 -11.04
N LYS A 198 -2.57 -20.46 -11.55
CA LYS A 198 -1.25 -21.11 -11.48
C LYS A 198 -0.73 -21.26 -10.05
N ARG A 199 -1.26 -20.49 -9.09
CA ARG A 199 -0.84 -20.53 -7.66
C ARG A 199 -1.58 -21.60 -6.84
N PHE A 200 -2.63 -22.20 -7.41
CA PHE A 200 -3.39 -23.28 -6.79
C PHE A 200 -2.87 -24.69 -7.16
N LYS A 201 -1.87 -24.76 -8.06
CA LYS A 201 -1.19 -26.00 -8.45
C LYS A 201 0.04 -26.21 -7.60
#